data_AF-A0AAN9PAG3-F1
#
_entry.id   AF-A0AAN9PAG3-F1
#
_cell.length_a   1.000
_cell.length_b   1.000
_cell.length_c   1.000
_cell.angle_alpha   90.00
_cell.angle_beta   90.00
_cell.angle_gamma   90.00
#
_symmetry.space_group_name_H-M   'P 1'
#
loop_
_entity.id
_entity.type
_entity.pdbx_description
1 polymer ?
#
loop_
_entity_poly.entity_id
_entity_poly.type
_entity_poly.pdbx_seq_one_letter_code
_entity_poly.pdbx_strand_id
1 'polypeptide(L)'
;MDDESKRRRRRRRRSIIIETMSFMKGKDMLSRTRKLVKGCAIPEPLWLKAMEQSPPATFPRVEGKIQTITLPEDVYVKKFYKKYPDSKYHDPIKFCAFDPPPSRIYGLRVLELKEQGVSEEQALAVADMEYLAEKKAKKKAYTRLKQIARLQGTRLPPNPYPSPIKEIQAEERKYVRDRFNNPKILEIVKQQKAEAMQRFRGNDW
;
A
#
# COMPACT_ATOMS: atom_id res chain seq x y z
N MET A 1 -56.18 -1.46 -28.43
CA MET A 1 -55.02 -1.41 -27.50
C MET A 1 -53.70 -1.64 -28.26
N ASP A 2 -53.59 -1.19 -29.52
CA ASP A 2 -52.59 -1.77 -30.45
C ASP A 2 -51.51 -0.80 -30.92
N ASP A 3 -51.63 0.48 -30.58
CA ASP A 3 -50.81 1.53 -31.19
C ASP A 3 -49.46 1.74 -30.46
N GLU A 4 -49.45 1.52 -29.15
CA GLU A 4 -48.23 1.62 -28.34
C GLU A 4 -47.27 0.44 -28.57
N SER A 5 -47.83 -0.75 -28.81
CA SER A 5 -47.08 -1.96 -29.16
C SER A 5 -46.43 -1.84 -30.55
N LYS A 6 -47.14 -1.25 -31.53
CA LYS A 6 -46.59 -0.92 -32.85
C LYS A 6 -45.49 0.15 -32.79
N ARG A 7 -45.65 1.19 -31.97
CA ARG A 7 -44.62 2.22 -31.73
C ARG A 7 -43.37 1.64 -31.05
N ARG A 8 -43.53 0.76 -30.06
CA ARG A 8 -42.40 0.04 -29.42
C ARG A 8 -41.67 -0.87 -30.40
N ARG A 9 -42.39 -1.61 -31.26
CA ARG A 9 -41.77 -2.42 -32.33
C ARG A 9 -41.05 -1.57 -33.37
N ARG A 10 -41.58 -0.41 -33.76
CA ARG A 10 -40.90 0.53 -34.67
C ARG A 10 -39.67 1.17 -34.03
N ARG A 11 -39.70 1.53 -32.74
CA ARG A 11 -38.53 2.04 -32.00
C ARG A 11 -37.45 0.97 -31.86
N ARG A 12 -37.81 -0.28 -31.53
CA ARG A 12 -36.88 -1.42 -31.49
C ARG A 12 -36.29 -1.73 -32.86
N ARG A 13 -37.10 -1.73 -33.93
CA ARG A 13 -36.59 -1.91 -35.30
C ARG A 13 -35.67 -0.76 -35.70
N ARG A 14 -36.00 0.50 -35.38
CA ARG A 14 -35.13 1.65 -35.64
C ARG A 14 -33.84 1.60 -34.82
N SER A 15 -33.87 1.20 -33.55
CA SER A 15 -32.66 1.06 -32.73
C SER A 15 -31.74 -0.07 -33.24
N ILE A 16 -32.32 -1.21 -33.64
CA ILE A 16 -31.58 -2.32 -34.24
C ILE A 16 -30.98 -1.93 -35.61
N ILE A 17 -31.71 -1.16 -36.42
CA ILE A 17 -31.21 -0.64 -37.71
C ILE A 17 -30.10 0.42 -37.50
N ILE A 18 -30.20 1.25 -36.47
CA ILE A 18 -29.17 2.25 -36.12
C ILE A 18 -27.92 1.58 -35.49
N GLU A 19 -28.07 0.47 -34.77
CA GLU A 19 -26.95 -0.33 -34.27
C GLU A 19 -26.20 -1.08 -35.39
N THR A 20 -26.88 -1.44 -36.48
CA THR A 20 -26.30 -2.24 -37.57
C THR A 20 -25.58 -1.40 -38.66
N MET A 21 -25.94 -0.12 -38.84
CA MET A 21 -25.41 0.73 -39.93
C MET A 21 -24.21 1.63 -39.57
N SER A 22 -23.60 1.45 -38.39
CA SER A 22 -22.45 2.28 -37.99
C SER A 22 -21.12 1.61 -38.36
N PHE A 23 -20.51 2.04 -39.47
CA PHE A 23 -19.12 1.70 -39.83
C PHE A 23 -18.11 2.06 -38.72
N MET A 24 -18.49 2.92 -37.77
CA MET A 24 -17.65 3.46 -36.71
C MET A 24 -17.85 2.81 -35.33
N LYS A 25 -18.93 2.04 -35.11
CA LYS A 25 -19.17 1.31 -33.85
C LYS A 25 -18.66 -0.13 -33.92
N GLY A 26 -17.34 -0.29 -34.07
CA GLY A 26 -16.67 -1.50 -33.62
C GLY A 26 -16.30 -1.30 -32.15
N LYS A 27 -16.69 -2.22 -31.25
CA LYS A 27 -16.24 -2.18 -29.85
C LYS A 27 -14.72 -2.41 -29.75
N ASP A 28 -14.18 -3.19 -30.68
CA ASP A 28 -12.78 -3.63 -30.68
C ASP A 28 -12.01 -3.05 -31.88
N MET A 29 -10.79 -2.61 -31.62
CA MET A 29 -9.91 -1.96 -32.60
C MET A 29 -9.60 -2.84 -33.82
N LEU A 30 -9.34 -4.13 -33.61
CA LEU A 30 -9.06 -5.11 -34.68
C LEU A 30 -10.27 -5.29 -35.63
N SER A 31 -11.48 -5.34 -35.07
CA SER A 31 -12.70 -5.44 -35.88
C SER A 31 -12.96 -4.18 -36.72
N ARG A 32 -12.57 -3.01 -36.20
CA ARG A 32 -12.74 -1.71 -36.87
C ARG A 32 -11.74 -1.55 -38.01
N THR A 33 -10.47 -1.85 -37.78
CA THR A 33 -9.42 -1.74 -38.80
C THR A 33 -9.60 -2.74 -39.92
N ARG A 34 -10.00 -3.98 -39.62
CA ARG A 34 -10.41 -4.96 -40.63
C ARG A 34 -11.51 -4.43 -41.55
N LYS A 35 -12.54 -3.75 -41.01
CA LYS A 35 -13.62 -3.16 -41.81
C LYS A 35 -13.12 -2.01 -42.70
N LEU A 36 -12.23 -1.17 -42.19
CA LEU A 36 -11.68 -0.02 -42.94
C LEU A 36 -10.73 -0.45 -44.07
N VAL A 37 -9.88 -1.44 -43.83
CA VAL A 37 -9.01 -2.03 -44.86
C VAL A 37 -9.85 -2.73 -45.93
N LYS A 38 -10.87 -3.51 -45.54
CA LYS A 38 -11.81 -4.14 -46.48
C LYS A 38 -12.60 -3.13 -47.32
N GLY A 39 -12.94 -1.98 -46.73
CA GLY A 39 -13.60 -0.87 -47.43
C GLY A 39 -12.65 -0.01 -48.26
N CYS A 40 -11.36 -0.38 -48.38
CA CYS A 40 -10.33 0.38 -49.08
C CYS A 40 -10.18 1.83 -48.59
N ALA A 41 -10.64 2.14 -47.37
CA ALA A 41 -10.58 3.49 -46.81
C ALA A 41 -9.19 3.83 -46.24
N ILE A 42 -8.45 2.80 -45.82
CA ILE A 42 -7.10 2.90 -45.27
C ILE A 42 -6.27 1.73 -45.84
N PRO A 43 -4.98 1.93 -46.19
CA PRO A 43 -4.10 0.83 -46.58
C PRO A 43 -3.90 -0.17 -45.42
N GLU A 44 -3.59 -1.43 -45.75
CA GLU A 44 -3.36 -2.46 -44.74
C GLU A 44 -2.14 -2.09 -43.86
N PRO A 45 -2.32 -1.91 -42.54
CA PRO A 45 -1.20 -1.60 -41.67
C PRO A 45 -0.39 -2.86 -41.36
N LEU A 46 0.93 -2.70 -41.26
CA LEU A 46 1.88 -3.81 -41.06
C LEU A 46 1.57 -4.69 -39.83
N TRP A 47 0.97 -4.11 -38.79
CA TRP A 47 0.64 -4.80 -37.55
C TRP A 47 -0.68 -5.61 -37.61
N LEU A 48 -1.52 -5.43 -38.64
CA LEU A 48 -2.82 -6.10 -38.72
C LEU A 48 -2.67 -7.63 -38.78
N LYS A 49 -1.77 -8.13 -39.64
CA LYS A 49 -1.50 -9.57 -39.79
C LYS A 49 -1.00 -10.19 -38.48
N ALA A 50 -0.09 -9.52 -37.79
CA ALA A 50 0.43 -9.98 -36.50
C ALA A 50 -0.66 -10.02 -35.42
N MET A 51 -1.54 -9.02 -35.40
CA MET A 51 -2.62 -8.92 -34.42
C MET A 51 -3.79 -9.88 -34.73
N GLU A 52 -4.02 -10.23 -36.00
CA GLU A 52 -4.98 -11.27 -36.38
C GLU A 52 -4.46 -12.68 -36.06
N GLN A 53 -3.16 -12.90 -36.21
CA GLN A 53 -2.51 -14.14 -35.80
C GLN A 53 -2.55 -14.33 -34.28
N SER A 54 -2.33 -13.25 -33.54
CA SER A 54 -2.26 -13.26 -32.07
C SER A 54 -3.11 -12.12 -31.49
N PRO A 55 -4.44 -12.27 -31.44
CA PRO A 55 -5.29 -11.24 -30.84
C PRO A 55 -5.03 -11.14 -29.33
N PRO A 56 -5.21 -9.95 -28.73
CA PRO A 56 -5.07 -9.78 -27.30
C PRO A 56 -6.07 -10.66 -26.54
N ALA A 57 -5.66 -11.23 -25.41
CA ALA A 57 -6.52 -12.08 -24.59
C ALA A 57 -7.77 -11.30 -24.10
N THR A 58 -8.95 -11.84 -24.38
CA THR A 58 -10.21 -11.28 -23.90
C THR A 58 -10.64 -11.98 -22.61
N PHE A 59 -10.62 -11.25 -21.50
CA PHE A 59 -11.18 -11.73 -20.24
C PHE A 59 -12.70 -11.47 -20.20
N PRO A 60 -13.50 -12.35 -19.58
CA PRO A 60 -14.90 -12.06 -19.34
C PRO A 60 -15.03 -10.75 -18.58
N ARG A 61 -15.92 -9.87 -19.04
CA ARG A 61 -16.19 -8.60 -18.34
C ARG A 61 -16.79 -8.95 -16.98
N VAL A 62 -16.08 -8.67 -15.91
CA VAL A 62 -16.58 -8.86 -14.54
C VAL A 62 -17.66 -7.81 -14.30
N GLU A 63 -18.92 -8.25 -14.27
CA GLU A 63 -20.05 -7.42 -13.87
C GLU A 63 -20.20 -7.54 -12.34
N GLY A 64 -19.50 -6.70 -11.60
CA GLY A 64 -19.59 -6.71 -10.13
C GLY A 64 -18.44 -6.01 -9.41
N LYS A 65 -18.52 -6.01 -8.08
CA LYS A 65 -17.43 -5.56 -7.21
C LYS A 65 -16.37 -6.66 -7.12
N ILE A 66 -15.10 -6.28 -7.21
CA ILE A 66 -13.96 -7.19 -7.00
C ILE A 66 -14.01 -7.68 -5.55
N GLN A 67 -13.91 -8.99 -5.35
CA GLN A 67 -13.91 -9.58 -4.01
C GLN A 67 -12.60 -9.27 -3.29
N THR A 68 -12.68 -8.91 -2.00
CA THR A 68 -11.50 -8.69 -1.17
C THR A 68 -10.85 -10.03 -0.85
N ILE A 69 -9.58 -10.20 -1.22
CA ILE A 69 -8.80 -11.39 -0.85
C ILE A 69 -8.48 -11.30 0.64
N THR A 70 -8.86 -12.34 1.39
CA THR A 70 -8.57 -12.47 2.83
C THR A 70 -7.89 -13.80 3.10
N LEU A 71 -6.84 -13.78 3.92
CA LEU A 71 -6.11 -14.97 4.32
C LEU A 71 -6.55 -15.43 5.73
N PRO A 72 -6.48 -16.73 6.05
CA PRO A 72 -6.89 -17.24 7.36
C PRO A 72 -6.05 -16.65 8.51
N GLU A 73 -4.79 -16.31 8.27
CA GLU A 73 -3.91 -15.70 9.26
C GLU A 73 -4.22 -14.22 9.56
N ASP A 74 -4.96 -13.53 8.69
CA ASP A 74 -5.20 -12.08 8.80
C ASP A 74 -5.90 -11.70 10.12
N VAL A 75 -6.73 -12.59 10.65
CA VAL A 75 -7.42 -12.42 11.93
C VAL A 75 -6.40 -12.32 13.07
N TYR A 76 -5.39 -13.18 13.05
CA TYR A 76 -4.35 -13.26 14.08
C TYR A 76 -3.31 -12.14 13.92
N VAL A 77 -2.98 -11.77 12.69
CA VAL A 77 -2.13 -10.60 12.41
C VAL A 77 -2.75 -9.33 12.99
N LYS A 78 -4.07 -9.14 12.85
CA LYS A 78 -4.79 -8.01 13.47
C LYS A 78 -4.75 -8.06 14.99
N LYS A 79 -4.97 -9.25 15.60
CA LYS A 79 -4.85 -9.45 17.06
C LYS A 79 -3.43 -9.13 17.56
N PHE A 80 -2.40 -9.55 16.83
CA PHE A 80 -1.00 -9.28 17.13
C PHE A 80 -0.70 -7.79 17.15
N TYR A 81 -1.10 -7.02 16.13
CA TYR A 81 -0.86 -5.57 16.11
C TYR A 81 -1.68 -4.80 17.15
N LYS A 82 -2.84 -5.32 17.56
CA LYS A 82 -3.59 -4.77 18.69
C LYS A 82 -2.82 -4.95 20.01
N LYS A 83 -2.14 -6.09 20.18
CA LYS A 83 -1.35 -6.39 21.38
C LYS A 83 0.02 -5.70 21.38
N TYR A 84 0.67 -5.61 20.22
CA TYR A 84 2.01 -5.06 20.05
C TYR A 84 2.01 -3.94 19.00
N PRO A 85 1.52 -2.72 19.34
CA PRO A 85 1.48 -1.60 18.39
C PRO A 85 2.89 -1.19 17.91
N ASP A 86 3.89 -1.27 18.81
CA ASP A 86 5.27 -0.91 18.52
C ASP A 86 5.94 -1.81 17.48
N SER A 87 5.41 -3.04 17.26
CA SER A 87 5.98 -3.97 16.29
C SER A 87 5.95 -3.43 14.87
N LYS A 88 5.01 -2.53 14.55
CA LYS A 88 4.95 -1.86 13.23
C LYS A 88 6.24 -1.10 12.89
N TYR A 89 6.90 -0.54 13.91
CA TYR A 89 8.14 0.22 13.75
C TYR A 89 9.37 -0.66 13.92
N HIS A 90 9.32 -1.58 14.88
CA HIS A 90 10.43 -2.47 15.19
C HIS A 90 10.71 -3.49 14.09
N ASP A 91 9.65 -4.06 13.50
CA ASP A 91 9.73 -5.13 12.52
C ASP A 91 8.98 -4.72 11.24
N PRO A 92 9.52 -3.76 10.46
CA PRO A 92 8.86 -3.27 9.26
C PRO A 92 8.78 -4.35 8.19
N ILE A 93 7.72 -4.31 7.38
CA ILE A 93 7.54 -5.24 6.25
C ILE A 93 8.58 -4.89 5.18
N LYS A 94 9.55 -5.77 5.01
CA LYS A 94 10.58 -5.66 3.97
C LYS A 94 10.09 -6.38 2.72
N PHE A 95 9.68 -5.63 1.70
CA PHE A 95 9.17 -6.21 0.45
C PHE A 95 10.19 -7.13 -0.27
N CYS A 96 11.49 -6.85 -0.12
CA CYS A 96 12.55 -7.65 -0.73
C CYS A 96 13.06 -8.80 0.16
N ALA A 97 12.62 -8.90 1.41
CA ALA A 97 13.05 -9.98 2.29
C ALA A 97 12.26 -11.25 1.97
N PHE A 98 12.95 -12.38 1.96
CA PHE A 98 12.31 -13.69 1.84
C PHE A 98 11.56 -14.06 3.13
N ASP A 99 12.11 -13.65 4.27
CA ASP A 99 11.55 -14.00 5.57
C ASP A 99 10.25 -13.22 5.85
N PRO A 100 9.19 -13.92 6.28
CA PRO A 100 7.94 -13.27 6.63
C PRO A 100 8.10 -12.36 7.85
N PRO A 101 7.30 -11.29 7.96
CA PRO A 101 7.32 -10.43 9.14
C PRO A 101 6.87 -11.21 10.38
N PRO A 102 7.31 -10.84 11.61
CA PRO A 102 6.96 -11.55 12.84
C PRO A 102 5.45 -11.68 13.08
N SER A 103 4.66 -10.70 12.62
CA SER A 103 3.20 -10.75 12.70
C SER A 103 2.60 -11.89 11.86
N ARG A 104 3.17 -12.18 10.69
CA ARG A 104 2.78 -13.29 9.82
C ARG A 104 3.24 -14.63 10.40
N ILE A 105 4.46 -14.70 10.93
CA ILE A 105 4.97 -15.90 11.62
C ILE A 105 4.04 -16.27 12.79
N TYR A 106 3.66 -15.28 13.60
CA TYR A 106 2.71 -15.46 14.70
C TYR A 106 1.37 -16.03 14.21
N GLY A 107 0.79 -15.44 13.16
CA GLY A 107 -0.48 -15.92 12.60
C GLY A 107 -0.40 -17.34 12.04
N LEU A 108 0.67 -17.67 11.32
CA LEU A 108 0.92 -19.01 10.79
C LEU A 108 1.11 -20.03 11.92
N ARG A 109 1.84 -19.66 12.98
CA ARG A 109 2.08 -20.54 14.12
C ARG A 109 0.79 -20.89 14.86
N VAL A 110 -0.11 -19.92 15.03
CA VAL A 110 -1.43 -20.16 15.64
C VAL A 110 -2.26 -21.11 14.79
N LEU A 111 -2.22 -20.96 13.46
CA LEU A 111 -2.90 -21.88 12.54
C LEU A 111 -2.31 -23.30 12.61
N GLU A 112 -0.99 -23.43 12.63
CA GLU A 112 -0.30 -24.72 12.75
C GLU A 112 -0.69 -25.46 14.04
N LEU A 113 -0.71 -24.77 15.18
CA LEU A 113 -1.14 -25.36 16.45
C LEU A 113 -2.63 -25.74 16.46
N LYS A 114 -3.46 -24.96 15.76
CA LYS A 114 -4.88 -25.27 15.59
C LYS A 114 -5.09 -26.50 14.70
N GLU A 115 -4.28 -26.68 13.66
CA GLU A 115 -4.28 -27.89 12.83
C GLU A 115 -3.89 -29.13 13.64
N GLN A 116 -3.02 -28.97 14.65
CA GLN A 116 -2.67 -30.02 15.61
C GLN A 116 -3.76 -30.30 16.67
N GLY A 117 -4.88 -29.55 16.64
CA GLY A 117 -6.02 -29.74 17.55
C GLY A 117 -5.92 -28.98 18.87
N VAL A 118 -4.97 -28.04 19.01
CA VAL A 118 -4.86 -27.18 20.21
C VAL A 118 -5.96 -26.13 20.21
N SER A 119 -6.45 -25.76 21.39
CA SER A 119 -7.44 -24.68 21.51
C SER A 119 -6.85 -23.34 21.09
N GLU A 120 -7.68 -22.43 20.57
CA GLU A 120 -7.21 -21.15 20.03
C GLU A 120 -6.49 -20.30 21.08
N GLU A 121 -6.97 -20.30 22.32
CA GLU A 121 -6.38 -19.54 23.43
C GLU A 121 -4.99 -20.05 23.80
N GLN A 122 -4.83 -21.37 23.85
CA GLN A 122 -3.55 -22.01 24.12
C GLN A 122 -2.58 -21.77 22.95
N ALA A 123 -3.05 -21.88 21.70
CA ALA A 123 -2.25 -21.61 20.52
C ALA A 123 -1.72 -20.16 20.48
N LEU A 124 -2.58 -19.19 20.82
CA LEU A 124 -2.18 -17.78 20.94
C LEU A 124 -1.12 -17.58 22.02
N ALA A 125 -1.29 -18.21 23.19
CA ALA A 125 -0.34 -18.12 24.29
C ALA A 125 1.03 -18.70 23.93
N VAL A 126 1.07 -19.84 23.23
CA VAL A 126 2.33 -20.45 22.76
C VAL A 126 3.01 -19.55 21.74
N ALA A 127 2.29 -19.06 20.73
CA ALA A 127 2.83 -18.15 19.73
C ALA A 127 3.35 -16.84 20.35
N ASP A 128 2.69 -16.33 21.40
CA ASP A 128 3.13 -15.16 22.15
C ASP A 128 4.43 -15.41 22.91
N MET A 129 4.55 -16.59 23.52
CA MET A 129 5.76 -17.00 24.23
C MET A 129 6.95 -17.13 23.29
N GLU A 130 6.75 -17.72 22.11
CA GLU A 130 7.77 -17.84 21.07
C GLU A 130 8.23 -16.45 20.59
N TYR A 131 7.31 -15.55 20.25
CA TYR A 131 7.64 -14.19 19.84
C TYR A 131 8.42 -13.41 20.92
N LEU A 132 8.01 -13.52 22.19
CA LEU A 132 8.71 -12.87 23.31
C LEU A 132 10.10 -13.48 23.53
N ALA A 133 10.27 -14.79 23.34
CA ALA A 133 11.56 -15.45 23.44
C ALA A 133 12.52 -14.95 22.36
N GLU A 134 12.07 -14.84 21.10
CA GLU A 134 12.86 -14.27 20.01
C GLU A 134 13.27 -12.82 20.30
N LYS A 135 12.32 -12.00 20.76
CA LYS A 135 12.60 -10.60 21.13
C LYS A 135 13.63 -10.50 22.24
N LYS A 136 13.56 -11.37 23.25
CA LYS A 136 14.56 -11.45 24.33
C LYS A 136 15.91 -11.92 23.80
N ALA A 137 15.94 -12.91 22.91
CA ALA A 137 17.17 -13.42 22.30
C ALA A 137 17.88 -12.33 21.47
N LYS A 138 17.14 -11.59 20.63
CA LYS A 138 17.66 -10.45 19.86
C LYS A 138 18.25 -9.36 20.77
N LYS A 139 17.59 -9.05 21.90
CA LYS A 139 18.12 -8.11 22.90
C LYS A 139 19.41 -8.62 23.55
N LYS A 140 19.48 -9.90 23.94
CA LYS A 140 20.69 -10.51 24.52
C LYS A 140 21.85 -10.49 23.51
N ALA A 141 21.59 -10.88 22.26
CA ALA A 141 22.56 -10.81 21.17
C ALA A 141 23.10 -9.39 20.99
N TYR A 142 22.22 -8.39 20.93
CA TYR A 142 22.63 -6.98 20.88
C TYR A 142 23.47 -6.55 22.08
N THR A 143 23.12 -6.92 23.31
CA THR A 143 23.95 -6.60 24.48
C THR A 143 25.33 -7.20 24.40
N ARG A 144 25.46 -8.42 23.86
CA ARG A 144 26.74 -9.09 23.66
C ARG A 144 27.57 -8.42 22.58
N LEU A 145 26.97 -8.10 21.44
CA LEU A 145 27.61 -7.35 20.35
C LEU A 145 28.06 -5.96 20.82
N LYS A 146 27.26 -5.30 21.65
CA LYS A 146 27.60 -4.00 22.25
C LYS A 146 28.82 -4.08 23.18
N GLN A 147 28.92 -5.14 23.98
CA GLN A 147 30.10 -5.38 24.82
C GLN A 147 31.36 -5.59 23.96
N ILE A 148 31.26 -6.42 22.92
CA ILE A 148 32.36 -6.69 22.00
C ILE A 148 32.80 -5.40 21.30
N ALA A 149 31.87 -4.61 20.77
CA ALA A 149 32.18 -3.35 20.09
C ALA A 149 32.90 -2.34 21.00
N ARG A 150 32.51 -2.28 22.28
CA ARG A 150 33.21 -1.44 23.28
C ARG A 150 34.64 -1.89 23.52
N LEU A 151 34.86 -3.20 23.64
CA LEU A 151 36.21 -3.77 23.83
C LEU A 151 37.10 -3.55 22.61
N GLN A 152 36.52 -3.63 21.41
CA GLN A 152 37.24 -3.42 20.14
C GLN A 152 37.41 -1.94 19.77
N GLY A 153 36.76 -1.02 20.50
CA GLY A 153 36.74 0.41 20.15
C GLY A 153 35.97 0.72 18.86
N THR A 154 35.17 -0.22 18.34
CA THR A 154 34.42 -0.03 17.11
C THR A 154 33.09 0.67 17.37
N ARG A 155 32.48 1.20 16.30
CA ARG A 155 31.16 1.84 16.37
C ARG A 155 30.13 0.84 16.91
N LEU A 156 29.28 1.31 17.82
CA LEU A 156 28.24 0.48 18.41
C LEU A 156 27.28 -0.05 17.33
N PRO A 157 26.85 -1.32 17.44
CA PRO A 157 25.84 -1.86 16.54
C PRO A 157 24.52 -1.08 16.66
N PRO A 158 23.69 -1.04 15.61
CA PRO A 158 22.37 -0.43 15.67
C PRO A 158 21.47 -1.18 16.66
N ASN A 159 20.61 -0.44 17.37
CA ASN A 159 19.68 -1.04 18.32
C ASN A 159 18.60 -1.84 17.55
N PRO A 160 18.38 -3.13 17.87
CA PRO A 160 17.36 -3.94 17.20
C PRO A 160 15.93 -3.44 17.43
N TYR A 161 15.68 -2.71 18.51
CA TYR A 161 14.35 -2.18 18.86
C TYR A 161 14.44 -0.70 19.22
N PRO A 162 14.57 0.19 18.21
CA PRO A 162 14.58 1.61 18.45
C PRO A 162 13.19 2.09 18.87
N SER A 163 13.12 2.96 19.87
CA SER A 163 11.86 3.61 20.23
C SER A 163 11.57 4.69 19.17
N PRO A 164 10.39 4.69 18.53
CA PRO A 164 10.07 5.62 17.45
C PRO A 164 10.31 7.09 17.83
N ILE A 165 9.95 7.44 19.06
CA ILE A 165 10.14 8.79 19.62
C ILE A 165 11.62 9.21 19.61
N LYS A 166 12.54 8.29 19.92
CA LYS A 166 13.98 8.63 19.97
C LYS A 166 14.59 8.79 18.58
N GLU A 167 14.06 8.10 17.58
CA GLU A 167 14.50 8.28 16.19
C GLU A 167 14.04 9.64 15.68
N ILE A 168 12.75 9.96 15.84
CA ILE A 168 12.19 11.27 15.51
C ILE A 168 12.96 12.38 16.24
N GLN A 169 13.18 12.24 17.54
CA GLN A 169 13.96 13.21 18.30
C GLN A 169 15.42 13.31 17.82
N ALA A 170 16.05 12.21 17.41
CA ALA A 170 17.42 12.24 16.91
C ALA A 170 17.51 12.98 15.57
N GLU A 171 16.53 12.79 14.69
CA GLU A 171 16.39 13.52 13.43
C GLU A 171 16.10 15.01 13.69
N GLU A 172 15.16 15.31 14.59
CA GLU A 172 14.75 16.68 14.93
C GLU A 172 15.80 17.46 15.70
N ARG A 173 16.65 16.80 16.49
CA ARG A 173 17.70 17.45 17.31
C ARG A 173 18.59 18.39 16.50
N LYS A 174 18.89 18.02 15.25
CA LYS A 174 19.65 18.89 14.34
C LYS A 174 18.91 20.21 14.12
N TYR A 175 17.64 20.12 13.72
CA TYR A 175 16.81 21.30 13.46
C TYR A 175 16.47 22.10 14.72
N VAL A 176 16.32 21.44 15.88
CA VAL A 176 16.13 22.11 17.17
C VAL A 176 17.39 22.90 17.53
N ARG A 177 18.58 22.31 17.38
CA ARG A 177 19.84 23.02 17.62
C ARG A 177 19.99 24.20 16.66
N ASP A 178 19.66 24.02 15.39
CA ASP A 178 19.75 25.09 14.39
C ASP A 178 18.80 26.25 14.72
N ARG A 179 17.57 25.99 15.22
CA ARG A 179 16.62 27.04 15.63
C ARG A 179 17.20 28.03 16.66
N PHE A 180 18.04 27.55 17.57
CA PHE A 180 18.57 28.38 18.65
C PHE A 180 19.94 29.00 18.37
N ASN A 181 20.77 28.41 17.47
CA ASN A 181 22.12 28.93 17.23
C ASN A 181 22.37 29.44 15.81
N ASN A 182 21.45 29.19 14.87
CA ASN A 182 21.61 29.73 13.53
C ASN A 182 21.30 31.24 13.54
N PRO A 183 22.27 32.12 13.23
CA PRO A 183 22.07 33.56 13.31
C PRO A 183 20.94 34.04 12.39
N LYS A 184 20.78 33.42 11.21
CA LYS A 184 19.70 33.75 10.27
C LYS A 184 18.31 33.46 10.85
N ILE A 185 18.16 32.37 11.60
CA ILE A 185 16.87 32.01 12.21
C ILE A 185 16.56 32.98 13.36
N LEU A 186 17.57 33.34 14.17
CA LEU A 186 17.40 34.32 15.24
C LEU A 186 17.02 35.70 14.70
N GLU A 187 17.59 36.13 13.58
CA GLU A 187 17.21 37.37 12.90
C GLU A 187 15.74 37.35 12.46
N ILE A 188 15.29 36.26 11.83
CA ILE A 188 13.90 36.09 11.43
C ILE A 188 12.96 36.13 12.65
N VAL A 189 13.31 35.45 13.75
CA VAL A 189 12.52 35.45 14.98
C VAL A 189 12.46 36.85 15.61
N LYS A 190 13.57 37.61 15.58
CA LYS A 190 13.59 39.01 16.05
C LYS A 190 12.71 39.91 15.20
N GLN A 191 12.76 39.77 13.87
CA GLN A 191 11.90 40.50 12.94
C GLN A 191 10.41 40.19 13.19
N GLN A 192 10.04 38.91 13.31
CA GLN A 192 8.66 38.51 13.63
C GLN A 192 8.19 39.06 14.98
N LYS A 193 9.06 39.07 16.00
CA LYS A 193 8.73 39.63 17.31
C LYS A 193 8.52 41.15 17.26
N ALA A 194 9.32 41.86 16.45
CA ALA A 194 9.16 43.30 16.22
C ALA A 194 7.85 43.61 15.47
N GLU A 195 7.54 42.87 14.40
CA GLU A 195 6.28 42.98 13.67
C GLU A 195 5.06 42.68 14.54
N ALA A 196 5.12 41.62 15.37
CA ALA A 196 4.05 41.28 16.29
C ALA A 196 3.82 42.39 17.34
N MET A 197 4.90 43.00 17.84
CA MET A 197 4.82 44.09 18.81
C MET A 197 4.28 45.39 18.18
N GLN A 198 4.58 45.65 16.91
CA GLN A 198 3.96 46.75 16.15
C GLN A 198 2.47 46.50 15.89
N ARG A 199 2.07 45.28 15.55
CA ARG A 199 0.65 44.90 15.41
C ARG A 199 -0.12 45.02 16.72
N PHE A 200 0.48 44.64 17.84
CA PHE A 200 -0.15 44.77 19.15
C PHE A 200 -0.31 46.23 19.60
N ARG A 201 0.69 47.08 19.32
CA ARG A 201 0.62 48.53 19.61
C ARG A 201 -0.30 49.32 18.67
N GLY A 202 -0.67 48.76 17.52
CA GLY A 202 -1.62 49.38 16.57
C GLY A 202 -3.09 49.06 16.87
N ASN A 203 -3.36 48.22 17.86
CA ASN A 203 -4.71 47.77 18.24
C ASN A 203 -5.21 48.33 19.58
N ASP A 204 -4.50 49.32 20.14
CA ASP A 204 -5.00 50.16 21.23
C ASP A 204 -5.90 51.26 20.62
N TRP A 205 -7.16 50.92 20.37
CA TRP A 205 -8.30 51.84 20.21
C TRP A 205 -9.38 51.45 21.22
#